data_AF-A0A2W6ES91-F1
#
_entry.id   AF-A0A2W6ES91-F1
#
_cell.length_a   1.000
_cell.length_b   1.000
_cell.length_c   1.000
_cell.angle_alpha   90.00
_cell.angle_beta   90.00
_cell.angle_gamma   90.00
#
_symmetry.space_group_name_H-M   'P 1'
#
loop_
_entity.id
_entity.type
_entity.pdbx_description
1 polymer ?
#
loop_
_entity_poly.entity_id
_entity_poly.type
_entity_poly.pdbx_seq_one_letter_code
_entity_poly.pdbx_strand_id
1 'polypeptide(L)'
;MIPELTTIQSRLGWLPRDELVALGRRTRRPWYEIEGLVSFYPHFRTAPPPKVALHARRDLSCWLAGLAPGLADRQRVPRQQVS
;
A
#
# COMPACT_ATOMS: atom_id res chain seq x y z
N MET A 1 10.18 7.10 12.75
CA MET A 1 10.17 6.49 11.40
C MET A 1 8.81 5.95 11.02
N ILE A 2 8.31 4.86 11.61
CA ILE A 2 6.98 4.31 11.26
C ILE A 2 5.84 5.34 11.36
N PRO A 3 5.68 6.11 12.46
CA PRO A 3 4.61 7.10 12.56
C PRO A 3 4.67 8.20 11.50
N GLU A 4 5.87 8.60 11.06
CA GLU A 4 6.07 9.63 10.04
C GLU A 4 5.67 9.11 8.65
N LEU A 5 6.07 7.88 8.33
CA LEU A 5 5.63 7.20 7.10
C LEU A 5 4.11 7.02 7.07
N THR A 6 3.51 6.59 8.19
CA THR A 6 2.06 6.48 8.34
C THR A 6 1.37 7.82 8.13
N THR A 7 1.97 8.93 8.58
CA THR A 7 1.42 10.28 8.39
C THR A 7 1.42 10.68 6.92
N ILE A 8 2.53 10.48 6.20
CA ILE A 8 2.64 10.79 4.77
C ILE A 8 1.63 9.96 3.97
N GLN A 9 1.57 8.65 4.22
CA GLN A 9 0.66 7.77 3.51
C GLN A 9 -0.81 8.03 3.84
N SER A 10 -1.15 8.42 5.07
CA SER A 10 -2.52 8.83 5.42
C SER A 10 -2.95 10.08 4.66
N ARG A 11 -2.02 11.03 4.44
CA ARG A 11 -2.30 12.28 3.73
C ARG A 11 -2.41 12.08 2.21
N LEU A 12 -1.54 11.26 1.63
CA LEU A 12 -1.38 11.16 0.18
C LEU A 12 -1.95 9.85 -0.42
N GLY A 13 -2.28 8.88 0.43
CA GLY A 13 -2.71 7.53 0.02
C GLY A 13 -1.57 6.59 -0.39
N TRP A 14 -0.35 7.12 -0.53
CA TRP A 14 0.88 6.41 -0.86
C TRP A 14 2.10 7.25 -0.41
N LEU A 15 3.31 6.76 -0.67
CA LEU A 15 4.59 7.36 -0.29
C LEU A 15 5.36 7.82 -1.53
N PRO A 16 5.20 9.08 -1.97
CA PRO A 16 5.99 9.64 -3.06
C PRO A 16 7.47 9.72 -2.70
N ARG A 17 8.34 9.53 -3.69
CA ARG A 17 9.79 9.57 -3.49
C ARG A 17 10.26 10.90 -2.89
N ASP A 18 9.70 12.02 -3.33
CA ASP A 18 10.09 13.35 -2.86
C ASP A 18 9.80 13.55 -1.37
N GLU A 19 8.67 13.03 -0.88
CA GLU A 19 8.29 13.07 0.54
C GLU A 19 9.22 12.21 1.39
N LEU A 20 9.63 11.04 0.88
CA LEU A 20 10.58 10.16 1.56
C LEU A 20 11.98 10.80 1.63
N VAL A 21 12.44 11.44 0.56
CA VAL A 21 13.71 12.18 0.53
C VAL A 21 13.67 13.36 1.51
N ALA A 22 12.57 14.12 1.51
CA ALA A 22 12.37 15.21 2.46
C ALA A 22 12.33 14.72 3.91
N LEU A 23 11.69 13.56 4.16
CA LEU A 23 11.66 12.92 5.47
C LEU A 23 13.08 12.56 5.93
N GLY A 24 13.86 11.86 5.11
CA GLY A 24 15.23 11.47 5.45
C GLY A 24 16.14 12.67 5.76
N ARG A 25 15.99 13.76 4.99
CA ARG A 25 16.69 15.03 5.27
C ARG A 25 16.29 15.63 6.61
N ARG A 26 14.98 15.71 6.92
CA ARG A 26 14.47 16.31 8.16
C ARG A 26 14.83 15.50 9.40
N THR A 27 14.82 14.18 9.29
CA THR A 27 15.07 13.26 10.41
C THR A 27 16.55 12.90 10.57
N ARG A 28 17.41 13.36 9.64
CA ARG A 28 18.84 13.02 9.55
C ARG A 28 19.08 11.50 9.56
N ARG A 29 18.18 10.76 8.90
CA ARG A 29 18.27 9.31 8.78
C ARG A 29 18.79 8.91 7.40
N PRO A 30 19.64 7.88 7.33
CA PRO A 30 20.15 7.41 6.06
C PRO A 30 19.04 6.77 5.23
N TRP A 31 19.15 6.92 3.91
CA TRP A 31 18.14 6.45 2.95
C TRP A 31 17.83 4.95 3.08
N TYR A 32 18.85 4.13 3.34
CA TYR A 32 18.69 2.68 3.46
C TYR A 32 17.77 2.26 4.62
N GLU A 33 17.65 3.07 5.68
CA GLU A 33 16.75 2.78 6.81
C GLU A 33 15.29 2.92 6.38
N ILE A 34 15.00 3.95 5.57
CA ILE A 34 13.66 4.20 5.03
C ILE A 34 13.32 3.12 4.00
N GLU A 35 14.22 2.85 3.06
CA GLU A 35 14.04 1.78 2.06
C GLU A 35 13.83 0.41 2.70
N GLY A 36 14.58 0.10 3.77
CA GLY A 36 14.43 -1.14 4.53
C GLY A 36 13.04 -1.26 5.14
N LEU A 37 12.52 -0.20 5.76
CA LEU A 37 11.17 -0.19 6.35
C LEU A 37 10.10 -0.32 5.27
N VAL A 38 10.21 0.44 4.19
CA VAL A 38 9.24 0.44 3.09
C VAL A 38 9.20 -0.92 2.39
N SER A 39 10.35 -1.55 2.20
CA SER A 39 10.43 -2.89 1.60
C SER A 39 9.94 -3.99 2.54
N PHE A 40 10.17 -3.84 3.85
CA PHE A 40 9.79 -4.84 4.86
C PHE A 40 8.28 -4.85 5.15
N TYR A 41 7.62 -3.70 5.08
CA TYR A 41 6.21 -3.54 5.43
C TYR A 41 5.34 -3.35 4.18
N PRO A 42 4.63 -4.40 3.69
CA PRO A 42 3.86 -4.33 2.45
C PRO A 42 2.68 -3.34 2.48
N HIS A 43 2.29 -2.87 3.67
CA HIS A 43 1.25 -1.86 3.79
C HIS A 43 1.74 -0.47 3.36
N PHE A 44 3.05 -0.22 3.32
CA PHE A 44 3.61 0.99 2.78
C PHE A 44 3.61 0.95 1.25
N ARG A 45 2.88 1.88 0.62
CA ARG A 45 2.67 1.89 -0.83
C ARG A 45 3.61 2.91 -1.46
N THR A 46 4.53 2.47 -2.31
CA THR A 46 5.45 3.35 -3.06
C THR A 46 4.94 3.74 -4.44
N ALA A 47 3.78 3.19 -4.84
CA ALA A 47 3.08 3.55 -6.06
C ALA A 47 1.67 4.04 -5.72
N PRO A 48 1.09 4.93 -6.56
CA PRO A 48 -0.29 5.36 -6.40
C PRO A 48 -1.25 4.17 -6.39
N PRO A 49 -2.23 4.11 -5.47
CA PRO A 49 -3.20 3.03 -5.46
C PRO A 49 -4.14 3.12 -6.66
N PRO A 50 -4.69 1.98 -7.14
CA PRO A 50 -5.74 1.99 -8.14
C PRO A 50 -7.00 2.68 -7.62
N LYS A 51 -7.87 3.16 -8.52
CA LYS A 51 -9.15 3.82 -8.17
C LYS A 51 -10.03 2.98 -7.24
N VAL A 52 -9.97 1.66 -7.38
CA VAL A 52 -10.68 0.70 -6.51
C VAL A 52 -9.68 -0.39 -6.11
N ALA A 53 -9.59 -0.67 -4.81
CA ALA A 53 -8.79 -1.75 -4.25
C ALA A 53 -9.67 -2.64 -3.35
N LEU A 54 -9.85 -3.90 -3.74
CA LEU A 54 -10.57 -4.90 -2.94
C LEU A 54 -9.57 -5.70 -2.12
N HIS A 55 -9.61 -5.54 -0.79
CA HIS A 55 -8.81 -6.33 0.13
C HIS A 55 -9.70 -7.36 0.83
N ALA A 56 -9.47 -8.63 0.54
CA ALA A 56 -10.16 -9.73 1.21
C ALA A 56 -9.24 -10.41 2.21
N ARG A 57 -9.79 -10.71 3.38
CA ARG A 57 -9.13 -11.54 4.39
C ARG A 57 -9.08 -12.98 3.86
N ARG A 58 -7.90 -13.61 3.93
CA ARG A 58 -7.62 -14.94 3.35
C ARG A 58 -7.39 -16.01 4.42
N ASP A 59 -7.94 -15.82 5.61
CA ASP A 59 -7.79 -16.80 6.69
C ASP A 59 -8.73 -18.00 6.51
N LEU A 60 -8.57 -19.00 7.39
CA LEU A 60 -9.38 -20.22 7.37
C LEU A 60 -10.89 -19.95 7.52
N SER A 61 -11.30 -18.98 8.34
CA SER A 61 -12.72 -18.68 8.52
C SER A 61 -13.34 -18.16 7.23
N CYS A 62 -12.63 -17.32 6.47
CA CYS A 62 -13.10 -16.86 5.17
C CYS A 62 -13.17 -17.98 4.13
N TRP A 63 -12.26 -18.96 4.19
CA TRP A 63 -12.31 -20.15 3.35
C TRP A 63 -13.55 -21.01 3.66
N LEU A 64 -13.81 -21.30 4.93
CA LEU A 64 -14.96 -22.09 5.37
C LEU A 64 -16.30 -21.41 5.05
N ALA A 65 -16.34 -20.07 5.05
CA ALA A 65 -17.50 -19.28 4.64
C ALA A 65 -17.72 -19.22 3.12
N GLY A 66 -16.89 -19.88 2.30
CA GLY A 66 -17.03 -19.92 0.85
C GLY A 66 -16.64 -18.61 0.14
N LEU A 67 -15.87 -17.72 0.78
CA LEU A 67 -15.46 -16.44 0.18
C LEU A 67 -14.34 -16.58 -0.86
N ALA A 68 -13.55 -17.66 -0.80
CA ALA A 68 -12.37 -17.82 -1.67
C ALA A 68 -12.71 -18.03 -3.16
N PRO A 69 -13.70 -18.87 -3.56
CA PRO A 69 -14.08 -19.02 -4.96
C PRO A 69 -14.65 -17.73 -5.58
N GLY A 70 -15.49 -17.01 -4.83
CA GLY A 70 -16.18 -15.81 -5.32
C GLY A 70 -15.32 -14.54 -5.43
N LEU A 71 -14.09 -14.55 -4.89
CA LEU A 71 -13.16 -13.44 -5.01
C LEU A 71 -12.38 -13.48 -6.32
N ALA A 72 -12.06 -14.68 -6.83
CA ALA A 72 -11.31 -14.88 -8.07
C ALA A 72 -12.04 -14.28 -9.29
N ASP A 73 -13.37 -14.47 -9.34
CA ASP A 73 -14.21 -13.92 -10.43
C ASP A 73 -14.34 -12.40 -10.38
N ARG A 74 -14.29 -11.80 -9.17
CA ARG A 74 -14.47 -10.35 -8.97
C ARG A 74 -13.19 -9.52 -9.16
N GLN A 75 -12.02 -10.13 -9.32
CA GLN A 75 -10.78 -9.41 -9.64
C GLN A 75 -10.70 -8.93 -11.10
N ARG A 76 -11.68 -9.26 -11.95
CA ARG A 76 -11.80 -8.66 -13.29
C ARG A 76 -12.30 -7.21 -13.18
N VAL A 77 -11.40 -6.27 -12.89
CA VAL A 77 -11.68 -4.84 -13.04
C VAL A 77 -11.75 -4.54 -14.55
N PRO A 78 -12.90 -4.10 -15.12
CA PRO A 78 -12.93 -3.66 -16.50
C PRO A 78 -12.03 -2.43 -16.61
N ARG A 79 -11.11 -2.44 -17.59
CA ARG A 79 -10.28 -1.28 -17.96
C ARG A 79 -11.21 -0.13 -18.35
N GLN A 80 -11.58 0.73 -17.40
CA GLN A 80 -12.23 1.98 -17.74
C GLN A 80 -11.21 2.86 -18.45
N GLN A 81 -11.42 2.97 -19.77
CA GLN A 81 -10.84 3.92 -20.69
C GLN A 81 -10.78 5.31 -20.02
N VAL A 82 -9.58 5.83 -19.83
CA VAL A 82 -9.36 7.24 -19.48
C VAL A 82 -9.31 7.98 -20.82
N SER A 83 -10.38 8.75 -21.10
CA SER A 83 -10.41 9.78 -22.15
C SER A 83 -9.58 10.99 -21.76
#